data_AF-A0A950G2N5-F1
#
_entry.id   AF-A0A950G2N5-F1
#
_cell.length_a   1.000
_cell.length_b   1.000
_cell.length_c   1.000
_cell.angle_alpha   90.00
_cell.angle_beta   90.00
_cell.angle_gamma   90.00
#
_symmetry.space_group_name_H-M   'P 1'
#
loop_
_entity.id
_entity.type
_entity.pdbx_description
1 polymer ?
#
loop_
_entity_poly.entity_id
_entity_poly.type
_entity_poly.pdbx_seq_one_letter_code
_entity_poly.pdbx_strand_id
1 'polypeptide(L)'
;MRLTALLVFSVVIASEAQNAGISTKVLTPGAPMRVQLSPALTTTLLFPSPLSGTFGLGLVTANANSGGSVQVDHPEGSNILVLHALSETAHVVATVLLDGQLYVFDLQSGPDPDVALTLVKSDPAAPRAAEVTPQEVVEQRPKYDPELLIGFERKAHDAPVMRKLYPALYEGYASRQGDYTSDSGTVKTTVSSIHRFSKEDAVVLEGTVENETTHPIEFDGRATTVQVSNEVHPAKLTDCIRPIPAGATVPIVVVLQGDVDGGRANLSIQNEFRIMLPGDAGTVWQWKNGSHSGKPFKIAPPVPNAPLTQATPKETP
;
A
#
# COMPACT_ATOMS: atom_id res chain seq x y z
N MET A 1 63.95 30.59 7.41
CA MET A 1 63.84 29.16 7.08
C MET A 1 62.66 28.57 7.85
N ARG A 2 61.66 28.11 7.08
CA ARG A 2 60.65 27.08 7.34
C ARG A 2 59.83 27.08 8.66
N LEU A 3 58.59 27.49 8.46
CA LEU A 3 57.34 27.15 9.15
C LEU A 3 57.21 25.63 9.40
N THR A 4 56.76 25.22 10.59
CA THR A 4 56.15 23.89 10.80
C THR A 4 54.94 24.05 11.72
N ALA A 5 53.76 24.15 11.12
CA ALA A 5 52.48 24.04 11.83
C ALA A 5 52.10 22.56 11.87
N LEU A 6 51.94 22.02 13.08
CA LEU A 6 51.50 20.66 13.34
C LEU A 6 49.96 20.63 13.27
N LEU A 7 49.40 19.99 12.24
CA LEU A 7 47.95 19.85 12.07
C LEU A 7 47.55 18.44 12.51
N VAL A 8 46.90 18.35 13.67
CA VAL A 8 46.33 17.10 14.21
C VAL A 8 44.99 16.86 13.52
N PHE A 9 44.92 15.84 12.66
CA PHE A 9 43.69 15.41 12.01
C PHE A 9 43.00 14.37 12.91
N SER A 10 42.04 14.82 13.71
CA SER A 10 41.14 13.92 14.44
C SER A 10 40.18 13.28 13.45
N VAL A 11 40.42 12.02 13.10
CA VAL A 11 39.46 11.20 12.35
C VAL A 11 38.34 10.81 13.32
N VAL A 12 37.17 11.42 13.15
CA VAL A 12 35.93 10.93 13.75
C VAL A 12 35.48 9.74 12.91
N ILE A 13 35.74 8.52 13.40
CA ILE A 13 35.05 7.34 12.88
C ILE A 13 33.64 7.43 13.45
N ALA A 14 32.70 7.94 12.65
CA ALA A 14 31.29 7.73 12.92
C ALA A 14 31.03 6.23 12.71
N SER A 15 30.93 5.46 13.79
CA SER A 15 30.32 4.14 13.69
C SER A 15 28.84 4.38 13.41
N GLU A 16 28.42 4.15 12.17
CA GLU A 16 27.01 3.90 11.89
C GLU A 16 26.63 2.67 12.72
N ALA A 17 25.89 2.88 13.80
CA ALA A 17 25.17 1.80 14.44
C ALA A 17 24.18 1.28 13.39
N GLN A 18 24.58 0.22 12.68
CA GLN A 18 23.72 -0.51 11.77
C GLN A 18 22.45 -0.89 12.53
N ASN A 19 21.34 -0.59 11.90
CA ASN A 19 19.98 -0.79 12.35
C ASN A 19 19.80 -2.26 12.83
N ALA A 20 19.95 -2.50 14.13
CA ALA A 20 19.70 -3.79 14.78
C ALA A 20 18.19 -4.05 14.86
N GLY A 21 17.54 -4.11 13.69
CA GLY A 21 16.11 -4.25 13.53
C GLY A 21 15.66 -5.71 13.46
N ILE A 22 14.35 -5.91 13.61
CA ILE A 22 13.70 -7.20 13.39
C ILE A 22 13.64 -7.46 11.88
N SER A 23 14.18 -8.59 11.42
CA SER A 23 14.11 -9.01 10.02
C SER A 23 13.13 -10.17 9.85
N THR A 24 12.55 -10.32 8.66
CA THR A 24 11.62 -11.41 8.34
C THR A 24 12.25 -12.35 7.30
N LYS A 25 12.27 -13.66 7.57
CA LYS A 25 12.81 -14.68 6.66
C LYS A 25 11.79 -15.80 6.41
N VAL A 26 11.79 -16.34 5.19
CA VAL A 26 10.89 -17.44 4.79
C VAL A 26 11.55 -18.78 5.04
N LEU A 27 10.86 -19.66 5.77
CA LEU A 27 11.26 -21.03 6.00
C LEU A 27 11.05 -21.87 4.74
N THR A 28 12.15 -22.42 4.22
CA THR A 28 12.15 -23.30 3.05
C THR A 28 12.49 -24.72 3.49
N PRO A 29 11.57 -25.69 3.37
CA PRO A 29 11.86 -27.09 3.68
C PRO A 29 13.00 -27.62 2.80
N GLY A 30 13.96 -28.32 3.41
CA GLY A 30 15.05 -28.98 2.69
C GLY A 30 16.21 -28.09 2.22
N ALA A 31 16.15 -26.77 2.44
CA ALA A 31 17.26 -25.84 2.17
C ALA A 31 17.81 -25.24 3.47
N PRO A 32 19.13 -25.28 3.74
CA PRO A 32 19.72 -24.63 4.91
C PRO A 32 19.53 -23.12 4.87
N MET A 33 18.96 -22.55 5.94
CA MET A 33 18.84 -21.11 6.12
C MET A 33 19.99 -20.59 6.99
N ARG A 34 20.74 -19.62 6.47
CA ARG A 34 21.82 -19.01 7.24
C ARG A 34 21.32 -17.99 8.27
N VAL A 35 21.83 -18.10 9.49
CA VAL A 35 21.63 -17.14 10.57
C VAL A 35 23.00 -16.71 11.09
N GLN A 36 23.27 -15.40 11.03
CA GLN A 36 24.51 -14.83 11.55
C GLN A 36 24.36 -14.58 13.05
N LEU A 37 25.27 -15.13 13.85
CA LEU A 37 25.30 -14.98 15.29
C LEU A 37 26.46 -14.06 15.72
N SER A 38 26.45 -13.65 16.99
CA SER A 38 27.57 -12.98 17.64
C SER A 38 27.75 -13.51 19.06
N PRO A 39 28.98 -13.59 19.58
CA PRO A 39 29.20 -13.85 21.01
C PRO A 39 28.76 -12.70 21.93
N ALA A 40 28.67 -11.48 21.38
CA ALA A 40 28.29 -10.30 22.13
C ALA A 40 26.77 -10.09 22.22
N LEU A 41 25.98 -10.78 21.38
CA LEU A 41 24.54 -10.58 21.26
C LEU A 41 23.79 -11.91 21.20
N THR A 42 22.57 -11.89 21.69
CA THR A 42 21.65 -13.03 21.54
C THR A 42 20.78 -12.82 20.31
N THR A 43 20.64 -13.87 19.50
CA THR A 43 19.74 -13.90 18.34
C THR A 43 18.42 -14.56 18.73
N THR A 44 17.30 -13.86 18.54
CA THR A 44 15.96 -14.41 18.81
C THR A 44 15.27 -14.79 17.51
N LEU A 45 14.81 -16.03 17.40
CA LEU A 45 13.99 -16.51 16.30
C LEU A 45 12.55 -16.68 16.77
N LEU A 46 11.61 -16.05 16.06
CA LEU A 46 10.17 -16.21 16.26
C LEU A 46 9.60 -17.07 15.14
N PHE A 47 9.11 -18.26 15.49
CA PHE A 47 8.49 -19.22 14.59
C PHE A 47 6.98 -18.97 14.43
N PRO A 48 6.38 -19.45 13.33
CA PRO A 48 4.94 -19.25 13.08
C PRO A 48 4.05 -20.17 13.91
N SER A 49 4.60 -21.23 14.50
CA SER A 49 3.92 -22.15 15.42
C SER A 49 4.91 -22.70 16.47
N PRO A 50 4.43 -23.36 17.54
CA PRO A 50 5.31 -23.90 18.58
C PRO A 50 6.28 -24.94 18.04
N LEU A 51 7.51 -24.94 18.55
CA LEU A 51 8.51 -25.93 18.15
C LEU A 51 8.23 -27.29 18.80
N SER A 52 8.40 -28.36 18.02
CA SER A 52 8.33 -29.73 18.55
C SER A 52 9.71 -30.27 18.94
N GLY A 53 10.80 -29.64 18.50
CA GLY A 53 12.17 -30.00 18.88
C GLY A 53 13.25 -29.26 18.09
N THR A 54 14.45 -29.18 18.66
CA THR A 54 15.65 -28.61 18.03
C THR A 54 16.83 -29.55 18.23
N PHE A 55 17.56 -29.85 17.17
CA PHE A 55 18.63 -30.86 17.14
C PHE A 55 19.84 -30.31 16.39
N GLY A 56 21.06 -30.68 16.79
CA GLY A 56 22.26 -30.25 16.07
C GLY A 56 23.52 -30.57 16.86
N LEU A 57 24.56 -31.03 16.17
CA LEU A 57 25.85 -31.28 16.82
C LEU A 57 26.49 -29.94 17.17
N GLY A 58 26.83 -29.75 18.44
CA GLY A 58 27.40 -28.49 18.95
C GLY A 58 26.38 -27.48 19.48
N LEU A 59 25.08 -27.82 19.48
CA LEU A 59 24.06 -27.11 20.27
C LEU A 59 24.14 -27.55 21.73
N VAL A 60 24.10 -26.58 22.65
CA VAL A 60 24.10 -26.83 24.09
C VAL A 60 23.00 -26.05 24.77
N THR A 61 22.32 -26.66 25.73
CA THR A 61 21.35 -25.95 26.58
C THR A 61 22.08 -25.30 27.76
N ALA A 62 21.52 -24.22 28.30
CA ALA A 62 22.14 -23.43 29.37
C ALA A 62 22.56 -24.23 30.63
N ASN A 63 21.97 -25.41 30.84
CA ASN A 63 22.22 -26.29 31.99
C ASN A 63 23.10 -27.52 31.68
N ALA A 64 23.63 -27.63 30.46
CA ALA A 64 24.40 -28.80 30.04
C ALA A 64 25.91 -28.51 30.12
N ASN A 65 26.65 -29.31 30.90
CA ASN A 65 28.12 -29.28 31.02
C ASN A 65 28.85 -29.84 29.77
N SER A 66 28.23 -29.76 28.61
CA SER A 66 28.74 -30.32 27.36
C SER A 66 29.46 -29.25 26.53
N GLY A 67 30.61 -29.61 25.96
CA GLY A 67 31.29 -28.77 24.98
C GLY A 67 30.41 -28.55 23.74
N GLY A 68 30.28 -27.30 23.31
CA GLY A 68 29.48 -26.90 22.17
C GLY A 68 29.90 -25.52 21.64
N SER A 69 29.27 -25.10 20.55
CA SER A 69 29.61 -23.84 19.86
C SER A 69 28.49 -22.81 19.92
N VAL A 70 27.23 -23.25 20.06
CA VAL A 70 26.06 -22.38 20.15
C VAL A 70 25.17 -22.83 21.30
N GLN A 71 24.88 -21.91 22.21
CA GLN A 71 23.89 -22.11 23.26
C GLN A 71 22.49 -21.87 22.70
N VAL A 72 21.56 -22.73 23.08
CA VAL A 72 20.15 -22.67 22.69
C VAL A 72 19.26 -22.66 23.93
N ASP A 73 18.27 -21.77 23.92
CA ASP A 73 17.17 -21.75 24.88
C ASP A 73 15.82 -21.71 24.15
N HIS A 74 14.90 -22.54 24.62
CA HIS A 74 13.58 -22.72 24.05
C HIS A 74 12.58 -22.96 25.18
N PRO A 75 11.78 -21.96 25.56
CA PRO A 75 10.72 -22.15 26.53
C PRO A 75 9.70 -23.17 26.01
N GLU A 76 9.33 -24.15 26.84
CA GLU A 76 8.40 -25.22 26.48
C GLU A 76 7.08 -24.66 25.96
N GLY A 77 6.61 -25.17 24.81
CA GLY A 77 5.36 -24.75 24.18
C GLY A 77 5.40 -23.36 23.53
N SER A 78 6.55 -22.68 23.52
CA SER A 78 6.69 -21.39 22.87
C SER A 78 6.99 -21.51 21.37
N ASN A 79 6.91 -20.39 20.66
CA ASN A 79 7.35 -20.28 19.27
C ASN A 79 8.74 -19.63 19.19
N ILE A 80 9.46 -19.54 20.30
CA ILE A 80 10.68 -18.74 20.39
C ILE A 80 11.87 -19.66 20.54
N LEU A 81 12.91 -19.41 19.75
CA LEU A 81 14.23 -20.01 19.92
C LEU A 81 15.25 -18.90 20.12
N VAL A 82 15.97 -18.98 21.21
CA VAL A 82 17.00 -18.02 21.59
C VAL A 82 18.36 -18.67 21.37
N LEU A 83 19.21 -18.02 20.59
CA LEU A 83 20.52 -18.52 20.18
C LEU A 83 21.61 -17.57 20.64
N HIS A 84 22.70 -18.12 21.18
CA HIS A 84 23.88 -17.35 21.58
C HIS A 84 25.13 -18.09 21.14
N ALA A 85 26.00 -17.42 20.38
CA ALA A 85 27.26 -18.02 19.96
C ALA A 85 28.27 -17.99 21.12
N LEU A 86 28.99 -19.10 21.33
CA LEU A 86 29.98 -19.18 22.41
C LEU A 86 31.38 -18.71 21.99
N SER A 87 31.61 -18.49 20.69
CA SER A 87 32.89 -18.00 20.16
C SER A 87 32.71 -17.27 18.82
N GLU A 88 33.71 -16.47 18.44
CA GLU A 88 33.75 -15.75 17.16
C GLU A 88 33.85 -16.69 15.95
N THR A 89 34.17 -17.96 16.17
CA THR A 89 34.25 -19.00 15.13
C THR A 89 33.15 -20.04 15.25
N ALA A 90 32.07 -19.75 16.00
CA ALA A 90 30.99 -20.69 16.18
C ALA A 90 30.32 -21.02 14.84
N HIS A 91 30.13 -22.31 14.59
CA HIS A 91 29.45 -22.80 13.40
C HIS A 91 28.72 -24.11 13.73
N VAL A 92 27.40 -24.13 13.54
CA VAL A 92 26.54 -25.28 13.85
C VAL A 92 25.45 -25.40 12.79
N VAL A 93 25.26 -26.61 12.27
CA VAL A 93 24.06 -26.93 11.50
C VAL A 93 23.00 -27.48 12.46
N ALA A 94 21.94 -26.69 12.65
CA ALA A 94 20.80 -27.06 13.48
C ALA A 94 19.62 -27.52 12.62
N THR A 95 18.81 -28.43 13.15
CA THR A 95 17.57 -28.90 12.56
C THR A 95 16.44 -28.65 13.55
N VAL A 96 15.38 -27.97 13.10
CA VAL A 96 14.20 -27.65 13.90
C VAL A 96 13.01 -28.43 13.37
N LEU A 97 12.29 -29.12 14.26
CA LEU A 97 11.03 -29.79 13.96
C LEU A 97 9.87 -28.83 14.26
N LEU A 98 9.14 -28.45 13.22
CA LEU A 98 8.02 -27.53 13.27
C LEU A 98 6.85 -28.14 12.48
N ASP A 99 5.71 -28.35 13.14
CA ASP A 99 4.50 -28.96 12.55
C ASP A 99 4.78 -30.25 11.75
N GLY A 100 5.64 -31.11 12.29
CA GLY A 100 6.00 -32.37 11.65
C GLY A 100 6.93 -32.25 10.43
N GLN A 101 7.47 -31.07 10.15
CA GLN A 101 8.43 -30.83 9.07
C GLN A 101 9.79 -30.39 9.64
N LEU A 102 10.88 -30.78 8.97
CA LEU A 102 12.25 -30.44 9.35
C LEU A 102 12.75 -29.20 8.59
N TYR A 103 13.32 -28.26 9.33
CA TYR A 103 13.95 -27.05 8.81
C TYR A 103 15.41 -27.02 9.23
N VAL A 104 16.31 -26.74 8.28
CA VAL A 104 17.76 -26.74 8.53
C VAL A 104 18.25 -25.30 8.64
N PHE A 105 19.07 -25.03 9.66
CA PHE A 105 19.65 -23.74 9.96
C PHE A 105 21.18 -23.86 9.96
N ASP A 106 21.82 -23.04 9.16
CA ASP A 106 23.27 -22.84 9.13
C ASP A 106 23.61 -21.68 10.07
N LEU A 107 23.97 -21.99 11.31
CA LEU A 107 24.26 -21.01 12.36
C LEU A 107 25.75 -20.69 12.34
N GLN A 108 26.13 -19.44 12.09
CA GLN A 108 27.53 -19.04 11.99
C GLN A 108 27.78 -17.69 12.64
N SER A 109 28.86 -17.55 13.41
CA SER A 109 29.31 -16.24 13.88
C SER A 109 29.78 -15.36 12.71
N GLY A 110 29.40 -14.09 12.71
CA GLY A 110 29.73 -13.16 11.62
C GLY A 110 29.78 -11.70 12.07
N PRO A 111 30.36 -10.81 11.22
CA PRO A 111 30.51 -9.39 11.54
C PRO A 111 29.18 -8.63 11.58
N ASP A 112 28.15 -9.13 10.90
CA ASP A 112 26.81 -8.55 10.81
C ASP A 112 25.77 -9.51 11.43
N PRO A 113 25.65 -9.57 12.77
CA PRO A 113 24.79 -10.54 13.43
C PRO A 113 23.30 -10.24 13.27
N ASP A 114 22.50 -11.28 13.05
CA ASP A 114 21.04 -11.24 13.12
C ASP A 114 20.63 -11.10 14.61
N VAL A 115 19.91 -10.03 14.98
CA VAL A 115 19.47 -9.82 16.37
C VAL A 115 18.10 -10.45 16.65
N ALA A 116 17.15 -10.24 15.73
CA ALA A 116 15.82 -10.81 15.83
C ALA A 116 15.28 -11.17 14.44
N LEU A 117 14.81 -12.42 14.28
CA LEU A 117 14.24 -12.94 13.05
C LEU A 117 12.81 -13.42 13.27
N THR A 118 11.87 -12.89 12.49
CA THR A 118 10.51 -13.44 12.37
C THR A 118 10.49 -14.42 11.19
N LEU A 119 10.06 -15.65 11.46
CA LEU A 119 10.05 -16.74 10.49
C LEU A 119 8.63 -17.01 10.03
N VAL A 120 8.45 -17.09 8.71
CA VAL A 120 7.16 -17.40 8.08
C VAL A 120 7.30 -18.67 7.24
N LYS A 121 6.29 -19.53 7.21
CA LYS A 121 6.31 -20.72 6.34
C LYS A 121 6.21 -20.29 4.89
N SER A 122 6.96 -20.95 4.01
CA SER A 122 6.63 -20.98 2.59
C SER A 122 5.39 -21.85 2.43
N ASP A 123 4.23 -21.24 2.60
CA ASP A 123 2.96 -21.93 2.45
C ASP A 123 2.59 -21.95 0.95
N PRO A 124 2.46 -23.13 0.31
CA PRO A 124 1.99 -23.22 -1.07
C PRO A 124 0.51 -22.83 -1.22
N ALA A 125 -0.24 -22.70 -0.10
CA ALA A 125 -1.62 -22.23 -0.02
C ALA A 125 -1.76 -20.83 0.61
N ALA A 126 -0.70 -20.26 1.19
CA ALA A 126 -0.65 -18.82 1.39
C ALA A 126 -0.36 -18.22 0.01
N PRO A 127 -1.01 -17.11 -0.35
CA PRO A 127 -0.69 -16.45 -1.61
C PRO A 127 0.79 -16.08 -1.56
N ARG A 128 1.62 -16.82 -2.29
CA ARG A 128 2.94 -16.34 -2.68
C ARG A 128 2.70 -14.96 -3.27
N ALA A 129 3.45 -13.96 -2.80
CA ALA A 129 3.86 -12.92 -3.73
C ALA A 129 4.63 -13.68 -4.81
N ALA A 130 3.92 -14.07 -5.89
CA ALA A 130 4.56 -14.52 -7.10
C ALA A 130 5.58 -13.45 -7.45
N GLU A 131 6.76 -13.84 -7.92
CA GLU A 131 7.59 -12.89 -8.64
C GLU A 131 6.80 -12.55 -9.89
N VAL A 132 5.99 -11.49 -9.77
CA VAL A 132 4.98 -11.16 -10.75
C VAL A 132 5.78 -10.74 -11.97
N THR A 133 5.77 -11.57 -13.01
CA THR A 133 6.39 -11.17 -14.27
C THR A 133 5.79 -9.81 -14.66
N PRO A 134 6.53 -8.91 -15.33
CA PRO A 134 5.95 -7.64 -15.77
C PRO A 134 4.62 -7.82 -16.53
N GLN A 135 4.45 -8.98 -17.18
CA GLN A 135 3.21 -9.42 -17.82
C GLN A 135 2.09 -9.75 -16.82
N GLU A 136 2.36 -10.55 -15.79
CA GLU A 136 1.38 -10.82 -14.72
C GLU A 136 1.04 -9.57 -13.89
N VAL A 137 1.96 -8.60 -13.75
CA VAL A 137 1.66 -7.31 -13.09
C VAL A 137 0.66 -6.54 -13.93
N VAL A 138 0.86 -6.54 -15.25
CA VAL A 138 -0.08 -5.91 -16.20
C VAL A 138 -1.42 -6.64 -16.22
N GLU A 139 -1.45 -7.96 -16.06
CA GLU A 139 -2.69 -8.75 -16.02
C GLU A 139 -3.45 -8.61 -14.69
N GLN A 140 -2.75 -8.45 -13.57
CA GLN A 140 -3.35 -8.24 -12.25
C GLN A 140 -3.71 -6.77 -11.96
N ARG A 141 -3.18 -5.83 -12.74
CA ARG A 141 -3.64 -4.44 -12.69
C ARG A 141 -5.14 -4.41 -13.01
N PRO A 142 -5.95 -3.69 -12.22
CA PRO A 142 -7.32 -3.41 -12.57
C PRO A 142 -7.35 -2.84 -14.00
N LYS A 143 -8.02 -3.56 -14.92
CA LYS A 143 -8.21 -3.08 -16.28
C LYS A 143 -9.16 -1.90 -16.22
N TYR A 144 -8.61 -0.72 -16.48
CA TYR A 144 -9.37 0.51 -16.58
C TYR A 144 -9.98 0.58 -17.99
N ASP A 145 -11.27 0.29 -18.08
CA ASP A 145 -12.07 0.42 -19.30
C ASP A 145 -13.37 1.16 -18.94
N PRO A 146 -13.70 2.30 -19.56
CA PRO A 146 -14.94 3.02 -19.31
C PRO A 146 -16.20 2.15 -19.42
N GLU A 147 -16.22 1.16 -20.32
CA GLU A 147 -17.36 0.24 -20.47
C GLU A 147 -17.52 -0.67 -19.25
N LEU A 148 -16.41 -1.08 -18.64
CA LEU A 148 -16.43 -1.88 -17.40
C LEU A 148 -16.96 -1.07 -16.21
N LEU A 149 -16.64 0.21 -16.12
CA LEU A 149 -17.12 1.08 -15.04
C LEU A 149 -18.63 1.26 -15.06
N ILE A 150 -19.19 1.52 -16.26
CA ILE A 150 -20.65 1.57 -16.47
C ILE A 150 -21.27 0.18 -16.20
N GLY A 151 -20.55 -0.89 -16.56
CA GLY A 151 -20.93 -2.26 -16.23
C GLY A 151 -21.07 -2.49 -14.72
N PHE A 152 -20.14 -1.99 -13.91
CA PHE A 152 -20.22 -2.10 -12.45
C PHE A 152 -21.40 -1.34 -11.86
N GLU A 153 -21.67 -0.13 -12.35
CA GLU A 153 -22.83 0.66 -11.97
C GLU A 153 -24.13 -0.11 -12.23
N ARG A 154 -24.35 -0.57 -13.47
CA ARG A 154 -25.56 -1.35 -13.82
C ARG A 154 -25.68 -2.62 -12.99
N LYS A 155 -24.56 -3.32 -12.80
CA LYS A 155 -24.51 -4.56 -12.03
C LYS A 155 -24.86 -4.35 -10.55
N ALA A 156 -24.47 -3.21 -9.97
CA ALA A 156 -24.83 -2.81 -8.62
C ALA A 156 -26.33 -2.49 -8.52
N HIS A 157 -26.84 -1.68 -9.44
CA HIS A 157 -28.25 -1.29 -9.51
C HIS A 157 -29.18 -2.51 -9.64
N ASP A 158 -28.86 -3.43 -10.56
CA ASP A 158 -29.68 -4.61 -10.85
C ASP A 158 -29.43 -5.79 -9.89
N ALA A 159 -28.46 -5.66 -8.97
CA ALA A 159 -28.05 -6.73 -8.05
C ALA A 159 -29.21 -7.39 -7.26
N PRO A 160 -30.25 -6.67 -6.79
CA PRO A 160 -31.36 -7.28 -6.06
C PRO A 160 -32.09 -8.39 -6.83
N VAL A 161 -32.12 -8.29 -8.16
CA VAL A 161 -32.76 -9.25 -9.07
C VAL A 161 -31.72 -10.18 -9.68
N MET A 162 -30.66 -9.63 -10.28
CA MET A 162 -29.69 -10.37 -11.09
C MET A 162 -28.88 -11.38 -10.28
N ARG A 163 -28.63 -11.11 -8.98
CA ARG A 163 -27.91 -12.07 -8.12
C ARG A 163 -28.66 -13.39 -7.94
N LYS A 164 -29.99 -13.36 -7.99
CA LYS A 164 -30.83 -14.58 -7.86
C LYS A 164 -30.81 -15.41 -9.14
N LEU A 165 -30.74 -14.74 -10.29
CA LEU A 165 -30.79 -15.38 -11.61
C LEU A 165 -29.40 -15.87 -12.06
N TYR A 166 -28.35 -15.13 -11.74
CA TYR A 166 -26.98 -15.39 -12.20
C TYR A 166 -25.97 -15.31 -11.04
N PRO A 167 -26.04 -16.20 -10.03
CA PRO A 167 -25.19 -16.13 -8.84
C PRO A 167 -23.69 -16.22 -9.17
N ALA A 168 -23.31 -16.98 -10.20
CA ALA A 168 -21.92 -17.10 -10.65
C ALA A 168 -21.33 -15.77 -11.13
N LEU A 169 -22.14 -14.85 -11.67
CA LEU A 169 -21.67 -13.53 -12.09
C LEU A 169 -21.43 -12.59 -10.90
N TYR A 170 -21.93 -12.92 -9.71
CA TYR A 170 -21.82 -12.12 -8.49
C TYR A 170 -20.88 -12.76 -7.46
N GLU A 171 -19.97 -13.63 -7.89
CA GLU A 171 -18.92 -14.15 -7.01
C GLU A 171 -18.06 -12.99 -6.46
N GLY A 172 -17.82 -12.98 -5.14
CA GLY A 172 -17.09 -11.89 -4.47
C GLY A 172 -17.85 -10.57 -4.35
N TYR A 173 -19.14 -10.54 -4.66
CA TYR A 173 -20.03 -9.39 -4.46
C TYR A 173 -20.53 -9.31 -3.02
N ALA A 174 -20.42 -8.13 -2.42
CA ALA A 174 -21.07 -7.79 -1.16
C ALA A 174 -21.79 -6.44 -1.26
N SER A 175 -22.85 -6.24 -0.48
CA SER A 175 -23.57 -4.97 -0.41
C SER A 175 -23.92 -4.60 1.02
N ARG A 176 -23.89 -3.30 1.33
CA ARG A 176 -24.24 -2.75 2.63
C ARG A 176 -24.98 -1.42 2.45
N GLN A 177 -25.95 -1.16 3.32
CA GLN A 177 -26.58 0.15 3.42
C GLN A 177 -25.74 1.08 4.29
N GLY A 178 -25.70 2.35 3.94
CA GLY A 178 -24.98 3.40 4.67
C GLY A 178 -25.84 4.64 4.84
N ASP A 179 -25.37 5.55 5.68
CA ASP A 179 -25.89 6.91 5.80
C ASP A 179 -24.71 7.84 6.08
N TYR A 180 -23.85 7.96 5.07
CA TYR A 180 -22.61 8.73 5.18
C TYR A 180 -22.74 10.01 4.38
N THR A 181 -22.79 11.12 5.10
CA THR A 181 -22.98 12.43 4.52
C THR A 181 -21.66 13.21 4.48
N SER A 182 -21.45 13.93 3.38
CA SER A 182 -20.44 14.99 3.26
C SER A 182 -21.16 16.29 2.93
N ASP A 183 -20.71 17.37 3.55
CA ASP A 183 -21.31 18.70 3.43
C ASP A 183 -20.17 19.71 3.18
N SER A 184 -20.29 20.43 2.07
CA SER A 184 -19.34 21.47 1.65
C SER A 184 -19.85 22.90 1.90
N GLY A 185 -21.08 23.05 2.39
CA GLY A 185 -21.81 24.31 2.53
C GLY A 185 -22.48 24.80 1.24
N THR A 186 -22.19 24.18 0.09
CA THR A 186 -22.89 24.45 -1.19
C THR A 186 -23.60 23.21 -1.70
N VAL A 187 -22.99 22.05 -1.47
CA VAL A 187 -23.48 20.75 -1.89
C VAL A 187 -23.36 19.77 -0.74
N LYS A 188 -24.42 18.99 -0.57
CA LYS A 188 -24.48 17.90 0.40
C LYS A 188 -24.67 16.58 -0.33
N THR A 189 -23.79 15.61 -0.08
CA THR A 189 -23.87 14.28 -0.67
C THR A 189 -24.13 13.24 0.41
N THR A 190 -25.03 12.29 0.16
CA THR A 190 -25.31 11.19 1.09
C THR A 190 -25.17 9.85 0.38
N VAL A 191 -24.30 8.99 0.89
CA VAL A 191 -24.14 7.60 0.42
C VAL A 191 -25.16 6.73 1.13
N SER A 192 -26.03 6.07 0.36
CA SER A 192 -27.09 5.19 0.86
C SER A 192 -26.78 3.70 0.65
N SER A 193 -26.17 3.33 -0.47
CA SER A 193 -25.79 1.94 -0.77
C SER A 193 -24.33 1.83 -1.18
N ILE A 194 -23.67 0.79 -0.66
CA ILE A 194 -22.26 0.48 -0.93
C ILE A 194 -22.21 -0.94 -1.48
N HIS A 195 -21.58 -1.11 -2.65
CA HIS A 195 -21.45 -2.38 -3.34
C HIS A 195 -19.96 -2.66 -3.57
N ARG A 196 -19.49 -3.85 -3.19
CA ARG A 196 -18.11 -4.27 -3.34
C ARG A 196 -18.01 -5.43 -4.31
N PHE A 197 -17.16 -5.30 -5.33
CA PHE A 197 -16.80 -6.35 -6.28
C PHE A 197 -15.36 -6.78 -6.06
N SER A 198 -15.15 -7.73 -5.15
CA SER A 198 -13.83 -8.05 -4.58
C SER A 198 -12.82 -8.49 -5.65
N LYS A 199 -13.27 -9.24 -6.65
CA LYS A 199 -12.44 -9.77 -7.74
C LYS A 199 -11.89 -8.66 -8.64
N GLU A 200 -12.72 -7.69 -9.00
CA GLU A 200 -12.36 -6.58 -9.90
C GLU A 200 -11.78 -5.37 -9.16
N ASP A 201 -11.63 -5.48 -7.84
CA ASP A 201 -11.22 -4.40 -6.93
C ASP A 201 -12.03 -3.10 -7.09
N ALA A 202 -13.34 -3.25 -7.34
CA ALA A 202 -14.24 -2.12 -7.52
C ALA A 202 -15.18 -1.93 -6.31
N VAL A 203 -15.50 -0.67 -6.03
CA VAL A 203 -16.55 -0.24 -5.09
C VAL A 203 -17.49 0.70 -5.84
N VAL A 204 -18.80 0.43 -5.78
CA VAL A 204 -19.84 1.32 -6.31
C VAL A 204 -20.61 1.91 -5.13
N LEU A 205 -20.74 3.23 -5.14
CA LEU A 205 -21.49 3.99 -4.15
C LEU A 205 -22.71 4.58 -4.83
N GLU A 206 -23.89 4.27 -4.32
CA GLU A 206 -25.13 4.92 -4.72
C GLU A 206 -25.57 5.88 -3.62
N GLY A 207 -26.12 7.02 -4.03
CA GLY A 207 -26.49 8.05 -3.09
C GLY A 207 -27.26 9.18 -3.74
N THR A 208 -27.32 10.30 -3.01
CA THR A 208 -27.92 11.54 -3.47
C THR A 208 -26.94 12.70 -3.35
N VAL A 209 -27.17 13.71 -4.16
CA VAL A 209 -26.54 15.02 -4.05
C VAL A 209 -27.61 16.09 -4.01
N GLU A 210 -27.56 16.94 -3.00
CA GLU A 210 -28.44 18.08 -2.76
C GLU A 210 -27.66 19.37 -3.04
N ASN A 211 -28.18 20.18 -3.96
CA ASN A 211 -27.68 21.52 -4.22
C ASN A 211 -28.38 22.51 -3.28
N GLU A 212 -27.66 23.01 -2.28
CA GLU A 212 -28.19 23.93 -1.27
C GLU A 212 -28.13 25.41 -1.71
N THR A 213 -27.68 25.67 -2.94
CA THR A 213 -27.57 27.02 -3.50
C THR A 213 -28.82 27.44 -4.28
N THR A 214 -28.89 28.73 -4.60
CA THR A 214 -29.98 29.35 -5.38
C THR A 214 -29.74 29.31 -6.89
N HIS A 215 -28.63 28.74 -7.35
CA HIS A 215 -28.30 28.60 -8.77
C HIS A 215 -27.91 27.15 -9.13
N PRO A 216 -27.97 26.75 -10.40
CA PRO A 216 -27.44 25.46 -10.81
C PRO A 216 -25.94 25.34 -10.50
N ILE A 217 -25.49 24.15 -10.14
CA ILE A 217 -24.07 23.84 -9.91
C ILE A 217 -23.55 22.97 -11.05
N GLU A 218 -22.47 23.42 -11.67
CA GLU A 218 -21.73 22.67 -12.68
C GLU A 218 -20.42 22.18 -12.06
N PHE A 219 -20.02 20.95 -12.38
CA PHE A 219 -18.78 20.39 -11.87
C PHE A 219 -18.17 19.37 -12.83
N ASP A 220 -16.84 19.26 -12.80
CA ASP A 220 -16.14 18.18 -13.48
C ASP A 220 -16.23 16.89 -12.64
N GLY A 221 -16.92 15.89 -13.17
CA GLY A 221 -17.06 14.58 -12.50
C GLY A 221 -15.74 13.83 -12.37
N ARG A 222 -14.70 14.20 -13.13
CA ARG A 222 -13.35 13.64 -12.99
C ARG A 222 -12.62 14.14 -11.74
N ALA A 223 -13.08 15.28 -11.18
CA ALA A 223 -12.55 15.84 -9.95
C ALA A 223 -13.31 15.35 -8.71
N THR A 224 -14.32 14.49 -8.87
CA THR A 224 -14.97 13.81 -7.75
C THR A 224 -13.97 12.93 -7.02
N THR A 225 -14.00 13.00 -5.69
CA THR A 225 -13.19 12.14 -4.83
C THR A 225 -14.07 11.46 -3.80
N VAL A 226 -13.57 10.39 -3.21
CA VAL A 226 -14.23 9.70 -2.10
C VAL A 226 -13.25 9.64 -0.95
N GLN A 227 -13.66 10.20 0.18
CA GLN A 227 -12.94 10.04 1.43
C GLN A 227 -13.31 8.68 2.05
N VAL A 228 -12.27 7.92 2.39
CA VAL A 228 -12.37 6.64 3.08
C VAL A 228 -11.47 6.72 4.30
N SER A 229 -12.07 6.79 5.49
CA SER A 229 -11.34 7.07 6.74
C SER A 229 -10.47 8.34 6.62
N ASN A 230 -9.14 8.21 6.58
CA ASN A 230 -8.18 9.32 6.51
C ASN A 230 -7.58 9.51 5.10
N GLU A 231 -8.00 8.71 4.13
CA GLU A 231 -7.49 8.72 2.76
C GLU A 231 -8.54 9.24 1.78
N VAL A 232 -8.07 9.77 0.65
CA VAL A 232 -8.93 10.32 -0.41
C VAL A 232 -8.59 9.60 -1.71
N HIS A 233 -9.60 8.96 -2.29
CA HIS A 233 -9.47 8.21 -3.53
C HIS A 233 -10.17 8.95 -4.67
N PRO A 234 -9.55 9.07 -5.86
CA PRO A 234 -10.21 9.64 -7.02
C PRO A 234 -11.32 8.72 -7.52
N ALA A 235 -12.47 9.29 -7.86
CA ALA A 235 -13.52 8.57 -8.55
C ALA A 235 -13.04 8.17 -9.96
N LYS A 236 -13.31 6.93 -10.35
CA LYS A 236 -13.06 6.44 -11.72
C LYS A 236 -14.23 6.73 -12.65
N LEU A 237 -15.44 6.73 -12.09
CA LEU A 237 -16.67 7.17 -12.74
C LEU A 237 -17.50 7.97 -11.73
N THR A 238 -18.17 9.02 -12.20
CA THR A 238 -19.23 9.73 -11.48
C THR A 238 -20.38 9.91 -12.44
N ASP A 239 -21.47 9.21 -12.19
CA ASP A 239 -22.75 9.42 -12.86
C ASP A 239 -23.64 10.30 -12.00
N CYS A 240 -24.01 11.45 -12.54
CA CYS A 240 -24.86 12.45 -11.93
C CYS A 240 -25.31 13.41 -13.02
N ILE A 241 -26.57 13.86 -12.94
CA ILE A 241 -27.06 14.93 -13.79
C ILE A 241 -26.23 16.21 -13.57
N ARG A 242 -25.87 16.86 -14.66
CA ARG A 242 -25.10 18.10 -14.68
C ARG A 242 -25.71 19.08 -15.69
N PRO A 243 -25.91 20.35 -15.32
CA PRO A 243 -25.73 20.91 -13.97
C PRO A 243 -26.77 20.38 -12.97
N ILE A 244 -26.43 20.36 -11.68
CA ILE A 244 -27.39 20.03 -10.61
C ILE A 244 -28.30 21.24 -10.40
N PRO A 245 -29.62 21.15 -10.59
CA PRO A 245 -30.53 22.29 -10.43
C PRO A 245 -30.51 22.88 -9.02
N ALA A 246 -30.79 24.19 -8.90
CA ALA A 246 -30.87 24.89 -7.61
C ALA A 246 -31.90 24.25 -6.67
N GLY A 247 -31.53 24.03 -5.40
CA GLY A 247 -32.43 23.46 -4.39
C GLY A 247 -32.87 22.02 -4.66
N ALA A 248 -32.29 21.33 -5.65
CA ALA A 248 -32.71 19.99 -6.04
C ALA A 248 -31.82 18.92 -5.40
N THR A 249 -32.45 17.80 -5.05
CA THR A 249 -31.78 16.55 -4.71
C THR A 249 -31.85 15.60 -5.89
N VAL A 250 -30.70 15.14 -6.39
CA VAL A 250 -30.60 14.24 -7.55
C VAL A 250 -29.77 13.01 -7.19
N PRO A 251 -29.98 11.85 -7.87
CA PRO A 251 -29.18 10.67 -7.63
C PRO A 251 -27.74 10.87 -8.12
N ILE A 252 -26.80 10.23 -7.42
CA ILE A 252 -25.39 10.16 -7.81
C ILE A 252 -24.88 8.74 -7.62
N VAL A 253 -24.10 8.26 -8.59
CA VAL A 253 -23.36 7.00 -8.53
C VAL A 253 -21.88 7.27 -8.73
N VAL A 254 -21.05 6.71 -7.85
CA VAL A 254 -19.59 6.84 -7.92
C VAL A 254 -18.95 5.46 -7.93
N VAL A 255 -18.03 5.23 -8.87
CA VAL A 255 -17.24 4.00 -8.95
C VAL A 255 -15.80 4.29 -8.59
N LEU A 256 -15.29 3.56 -7.60
CA LEU A 256 -13.88 3.44 -7.26
C LEU A 256 -13.36 2.11 -7.82
N GLN A 257 -12.14 2.12 -8.35
CA GLN A 257 -11.47 0.89 -8.76
C GLN A 257 -9.96 1.04 -8.61
N GLY A 258 -9.34 0.11 -7.89
CA GLY A 258 -7.91 0.16 -7.61
C GLY A 258 -7.48 1.39 -6.81
N ASP A 259 -6.17 1.57 -6.71
CA ASP A 259 -5.56 2.76 -6.11
C ASP A 259 -5.23 3.83 -7.17
N VAL A 260 -4.49 4.86 -6.75
CA VAL A 260 -4.06 5.96 -7.62
C VAL A 260 -2.94 5.54 -8.60
N ASP A 261 -2.13 4.55 -8.24
CA ASP A 261 -1.00 4.04 -9.01
C ASP A 261 -1.39 2.90 -9.97
N GLY A 262 -2.69 2.54 -9.98
CA GLY A 262 -3.23 1.46 -10.79
C GLY A 262 -3.02 0.08 -10.19
N GLY A 263 -2.65 -0.01 -8.91
CA GLY A 263 -2.67 -1.21 -8.10
C GLY A 263 -4.06 -1.48 -7.51
N ARG A 264 -4.13 -2.46 -6.59
CA ARG A 264 -5.36 -2.79 -5.88
C ARG A 264 -5.45 -1.99 -4.57
N ALA A 265 -6.52 -1.25 -4.38
CA ALA A 265 -6.80 -0.51 -3.14
C ALA A 265 -7.35 -1.41 -2.02
N ASN A 266 -7.97 -2.54 -2.35
CA ASN A 266 -8.55 -3.49 -1.38
C ASN A 266 -9.49 -2.82 -0.34
N LEU A 267 -10.26 -1.82 -0.77
CA LEU A 267 -11.17 -1.10 0.12
C LEU A 267 -12.19 -2.07 0.73
N SER A 268 -12.32 -2.02 2.05
CA SER A 268 -13.27 -2.84 2.79
C SER A 268 -14.67 -2.24 2.67
N ILE A 269 -15.67 -3.11 2.47
CA ILE A 269 -17.09 -2.69 2.49
C ILE A 269 -17.53 -2.13 3.85
N GLN A 270 -16.77 -2.41 4.90
CA GLN A 270 -17.03 -1.91 6.26
C GLN A 270 -16.55 -0.47 6.48
N ASN A 271 -15.80 0.10 5.54
CA ASN A 271 -15.33 1.47 5.66
C ASN A 271 -16.51 2.47 5.56
N GLU A 272 -16.30 3.64 6.12
CA GLU A 272 -17.15 4.80 5.87
C GLU A 272 -16.71 5.48 4.57
N PHE A 273 -17.64 5.69 3.65
CA PHE A 273 -17.38 6.32 2.36
C PHE A 273 -18.11 7.65 2.30
N ARG A 274 -17.39 8.74 2.02
CA ARG A 274 -17.99 10.06 1.84
C ARG A 274 -17.61 10.60 0.48
N ILE A 275 -18.61 10.88 -0.35
CA ILE A 275 -18.39 11.48 -1.67
C ILE A 275 -18.02 12.96 -1.44
N MET A 276 -17.03 13.45 -2.18
CA MET A 276 -16.60 14.83 -2.17
C MET A 276 -16.61 15.35 -3.60
N LEU A 277 -17.54 16.27 -3.86
CA LEU A 277 -17.61 16.98 -5.13
C LEU A 277 -16.67 18.21 -5.10
N PRO A 278 -16.08 18.58 -6.25
CA PRO A 278 -15.33 19.83 -6.34
C PRO A 278 -16.30 21.00 -6.12
N GLY A 279 -16.06 21.83 -5.12
CA GLY A 279 -16.80 23.08 -4.94
C GLY A 279 -16.30 24.18 -5.88
N ASP A 280 -17.04 25.28 -5.96
CA ASP A 280 -16.63 26.50 -6.69
C ASP A 280 -15.28 27.08 -6.20
N ALA A 281 -14.86 26.71 -4.98
CA ALA A 281 -13.59 27.09 -4.35
C ALA A 281 -12.49 26.00 -4.42
N GLY A 282 -12.72 24.92 -5.19
CA GLY A 282 -11.80 23.79 -5.32
C GLY A 282 -12.06 22.63 -4.34
N THR A 283 -11.54 21.46 -4.66
CA THR A 283 -11.56 20.27 -3.77
C THR A 283 -10.66 20.46 -2.55
N VAL A 284 -10.99 19.81 -1.43
CA VAL A 284 -10.22 19.76 -0.16
C VAL A 284 -8.72 19.46 -0.33
N TRP A 285 -8.30 18.86 -1.45
CA TRP A 285 -6.90 18.76 -1.86
C TRP A 285 -6.13 20.11 -1.85
N GLN A 286 -6.81 21.23 -2.13
CA GLN A 286 -6.17 22.57 -2.10
C GLN A 286 -5.83 23.07 -0.69
N TRP A 287 -6.47 22.54 0.36
CA TRP A 287 -6.27 23.03 1.73
C TRP A 287 -5.15 22.32 2.49
N LYS A 288 -4.85 21.06 2.15
CA LYS A 288 -3.77 20.29 2.82
C LYS A 288 -2.41 20.42 2.16
N ASN A 289 -2.35 20.64 0.84
CA ASN A 289 -1.11 20.82 0.10
C ASN A 289 -1.03 22.27 -0.36
N GLY A 290 -0.54 23.15 0.53
CA GLY A 290 -0.60 24.59 0.40
C GLY A 290 -0.39 25.12 -1.02
N SER A 291 -1.49 25.49 -1.68
CA SER A 291 -1.46 26.45 -2.77
C SER A 291 -1.88 27.79 -2.18
N HIS A 292 -0.89 28.66 -2.01
CA HIS A 292 -1.15 30.09 -1.83
C HIS A 292 -2.13 30.57 -2.90
N SER A 293 -3.02 31.46 -2.50
CA SER A 293 -3.82 32.32 -3.35
C SER A 293 -2.95 33.04 -4.37
N GLY A 294 -2.73 32.40 -5.51
CA GLY A 294 -2.14 32.98 -6.70
C GLY A 294 -3.25 33.48 -7.60
N LYS A 295 -3.32 34.79 -7.78
CA LYS A 295 -4.22 35.56 -8.67
C LYS A 295 -4.61 34.79 -9.94
N PRO A 296 -5.85 34.93 -10.45
CA PRO A 296 -6.25 34.28 -11.70
C PRO A 296 -5.27 34.64 -12.82
N PHE A 297 -4.82 33.62 -13.54
CA PHE A 297 -4.06 33.79 -14.78
C PHE A 297 -4.86 34.71 -15.70
N LYS A 298 -4.42 35.95 -15.85
CA LYS A 298 -4.91 36.85 -16.90
C LYS A 298 -4.41 36.33 -18.23
N ILE A 299 -5.27 35.63 -18.95
CA ILE A 299 -5.08 35.39 -20.37
C ILE A 299 -5.18 36.76 -21.04
N ALA A 300 -4.08 37.25 -21.63
CA ALA A 300 -4.11 38.45 -22.44
C ALA A 300 -5.01 38.19 -23.67
N PRO A 301 -5.87 39.15 -24.07
CA PRO A 301 -6.68 38.99 -25.27
C PRO A 301 -5.76 38.80 -26.49
N PRO A 302 -6.18 38.00 -27.49
CA PRO A 302 -5.38 37.76 -28.68
C PRO A 302 -5.10 39.08 -29.41
N VAL A 303 -3.83 39.31 -29.73
CA VAL A 303 -3.37 40.47 -30.50
C VAL A 303 -3.97 40.39 -31.90
N PRO A 304 -4.57 41.47 -32.45
CA PRO A 304 -5.06 41.48 -33.82
C PRO A 304 -3.88 41.34 -34.80
N ASN A 305 -4.05 40.48 -35.81
CA ASN A 305 -3.10 40.19 -36.88
C ASN A 305 -2.34 41.43 -37.38
N ALA A 306 -1.02 41.43 -37.22
CA ALA A 306 -0.16 42.35 -37.94
C ALA A 306 0.14 41.78 -39.35
N PRO A 307 0.06 42.59 -40.42
CA PRO A 307 0.21 42.12 -41.79
C PRO A 307 1.66 41.74 -42.12
N LEU A 308 1.82 40.69 -42.93
CA LEU A 308 3.09 40.27 -43.53
C LEU A 308 3.61 41.36 -44.47
N THR A 309 4.63 42.11 -44.06
CA THR A 309 5.34 43.04 -44.94
C THR A 309 6.39 42.28 -45.74
N GLN A 310 6.20 42.22 -47.05
CA GLN A 310 7.16 41.70 -48.03
C GLN A 310 8.43 42.56 -48.02
N ALA A 311 9.60 41.92 -47.96
CA ALA A 311 10.89 42.56 -48.16
C ALA A 311 11.14 42.78 -49.66
N THR A 312 11.40 44.03 -50.06
CA THR A 312 12.02 44.38 -51.34
C THR A 312 13.50 44.77 -51.10
N PRO A 313 14.43 44.38 -51.99
CA PRO A 313 15.86 44.59 -51.79
C PRO A 313 16.27 46.02 -52.17
N LYS A 314 17.19 46.61 -51.40
CA LYS A 314 17.86 47.87 -51.75
C LYS A 314 19.15 47.56 -52.53
N GLU A 315 19.16 47.91 -53.81
CA GLU A 315 20.37 48.40 -54.49
C GLU A 315 20.80 49.70 -53.80
N THR A 316 22.08 50.02 -53.59
CA THR A 316 23.09 50.67 -54.48
C THR A 316 24.20 51.18 -53.51
N PRO A 317 25.40 51.64 -53.93
CA PRO A 317 26.06 51.57 -55.24
C PRO A 317 27.36 50.74 -55.27
#